data_AF-A0A8B8AHX6-F1
#
_entry.id   AF-A0A8B8AHX6-F1
#
_cell.length_a   1.000
_cell.length_b   1.000
_cell.length_c   1.000
_cell.angle_alpha   90.00
_cell.angle_beta   90.00
_cell.angle_gamma   90.00
#
_symmetry.space_group_name_H-M   'P 1'
#
loop_
_entity.id
_entity.type
_entity.pdbx_description
1 polymer ?
#
loop_
_entity_poly.entity_id
_entity_poly.type
_entity_poly.pdbx_seq_one_letter_code
_entity_poly.pdbx_strand_id
1 'polypeptide(L)'
;MCALHTVYETQTDLCKTCFDLRENIAGAFDEETKLELTQRLIDHIDQAKQEREFYKECTTRAKEDLQNAEKPHGRYLPSCSAPYENVHYTFDFSQYVTIPHSSQQVGPLFFLQPRKVQIFGVCDENFPLQTNYLIDENETIGENGSKTHGPNAVLSMLHHYFDANSHGEIGCHLHADNCVGQNKNKTTLHYLAWRCLNGFHRKINLHFMIAGHTKCLCDSCFGMLKKKYRRSEVDGIEQLEQVVEQSAKSNTVARCGEFQWFRWDAFFSRYFKPVKGIGKFHHFMFTAEEPGIVYAKQTLDAPEKQIQLFKEGVDVNKMRSEFPEVIMPGGLSKDRVRYLFREIRPYVKAPYKDATCPAPEEE
;
A
#
# COMPACT_ATOMS: atom_id res chain seq x y z
N MET A 1 -40.51 21.22 -19.79
CA MET A 1 -39.71 21.70 -18.64
C MET A 1 -39.47 20.51 -17.72
N CYS A 2 -38.35 19.80 -17.90
CA CYS A 2 -37.91 18.76 -16.98
C CYS A 2 -36.57 19.23 -16.42
N ALA A 3 -36.56 19.57 -15.13
CA ALA A 3 -35.40 20.15 -14.47
C ALA A 3 -34.35 19.06 -14.24
N LEU A 4 -33.29 19.08 -15.05
CA LEU A 4 -32.01 18.43 -14.74
C LEU A 4 -31.45 19.08 -13.49
N HIS A 5 -31.80 18.54 -12.33
CA HIS A 5 -31.13 18.85 -11.08
C HIS A 5 -29.69 18.37 -11.22
N THR A 6 -28.79 19.32 -11.46
CA THR A 6 -27.36 19.08 -11.44
C THR A 6 -27.01 18.74 -9.99
N VAL A 7 -26.83 17.45 -9.71
CA VAL A 7 -26.32 16.98 -8.43
C VAL A 7 -24.84 17.41 -8.37
N TYR A 8 -24.61 18.64 -7.93
CA TYR A 8 -23.31 19.07 -7.43
C TYR A 8 -23.14 18.48 -6.03
N GLU A 9 -22.83 17.19 -5.98
CA GLU A 9 -22.16 16.63 -4.80
C GLU A 9 -20.78 17.28 -4.70
N THR A 10 -20.42 17.65 -3.47
CA THR A 10 -19.15 18.26 -3.09
C THR A 10 -17.98 17.60 -3.83
N GLN A 11 -17.00 18.39 -4.30
CA GLN A 11 -15.81 17.93 -5.02
C GLN A 11 -15.18 16.72 -4.34
N THR A 12 -15.61 15.54 -4.75
CA THR A 12 -15.11 14.24 -4.29
C THR A 12 -14.27 13.72 -5.45
N ASP A 13 -12.98 14.03 -5.33
CA ASP A 13 -11.79 13.48 -5.98
C ASP A 13 -11.85 13.17 -7.48
N LEU A 14 -11.00 13.90 -8.23
CA LEU A 14 -10.05 13.53 -9.30
C LEU A 14 -10.11 12.13 -9.98
N CYS A 15 -11.27 11.48 -10.08
CA CYS A 15 -11.43 10.28 -10.87
C CYS A 15 -11.36 10.66 -12.35
N LYS A 16 -10.31 10.22 -13.04
CA LYS A 16 -10.08 10.53 -14.44
C LYS A 16 -11.24 10.07 -15.32
N THR A 17 -11.81 8.89 -15.05
CA THR A 17 -12.97 8.38 -15.80
C THR A 17 -14.17 9.31 -15.67
N CYS A 18 -14.50 9.77 -14.46
CA CYS A 18 -15.57 10.75 -14.23
C CYS A 18 -15.29 12.06 -14.95
N PHE A 19 -14.06 12.55 -14.91
CA PHE A 19 -13.64 13.77 -15.61
C PHE A 19 -13.81 13.62 -17.12
N ASP A 20 -13.20 12.59 -17.72
CA ASP A 20 -13.23 12.33 -19.16
C ASP A 20 -14.68 12.15 -19.65
N LEU A 21 -15.53 11.42 -18.92
CA LEU A 21 -16.94 11.24 -19.27
C LEU A 21 -17.72 12.56 -19.21
N ARG A 22 -17.50 13.39 -18.18
CA ARG A 22 -18.17 14.70 -18.07
C ARG A 22 -17.76 15.65 -19.20
N GLU A 23 -16.48 15.71 -19.53
CA GLU A 23 -15.98 16.51 -20.66
C GLU A 23 -16.57 16.03 -21.98
N ASN A 24 -16.60 14.71 -22.21
CA ASN A 24 -17.18 14.14 -23.43
C ASN A 24 -18.70 14.39 -23.53
N ILE A 25 -19.44 14.33 -22.41
CA ILE A 25 -20.86 14.68 -22.37
C ILE A 25 -21.08 16.16 -22.72
N ALA A 26 -20.23 17.05 -22.21
CA ALA A 26 -20.32 18.48 -22.50
C ALA A 26 -20.01 18.80 -23.97
N GLY A 27 -19.11 18.02 -24.60
CA GLY A 27 -18.74 18.15 -26.01
C GLY A 27 -19.61 17.39 -27.00
N ALA A 28 -20.57 16.55 -26.53
CA ALA A 28 -21.43 15.77 -27.41
C ALA A 28 -22.51 16.63 -28.08
N PHE A 29 -22.65 16.49 -29.40
CA PHE A 29 -23.58 17.28 -30.21
C PHE A 29 -24.93 16.60 -30.45
N ASP A 30 -24.95 15.26 -30.56
CA ASP A 30 -26.17 14.48 -30.73
C ASP A 30 -26.65 13.88 -29.41
N GLU A 31 -27.97 13.75 -29.28
CA GLU A 31 -28.63 13.27 -28.06
C GLU A 31 -28.37 11.79 -27.78
N GLU A 32 -28.14 10.97 -28.81
CA GLU A 32 -27.86 9.54 -28.65
C GLU A 32 -26.51 9.31 -27.96
N THR A 33 -25.44 9.91 -28.49
CA THR A 33 -24.11 9.87 -27.88
C THR A 33 -24.12 10.44 -26.46
N LYS A 34 -24.85 11.54 -26.25
CA LYS A 34 -24.97 12.16 -24.93
C LYS A 34 -25.67 11.22 -23.93
N LEU A 35 -26.72 10.53 -24.35
CA LEU A 35 -27.43 9.54 -23.53
C LEU A 35 -26.52 8.36 -23.17
N GLU A 36 -25.80 7.79 -24.15
CA GLU A 36 -24.87 6.68 -23.92
C GLU A 36 -23.74 7.05 -22.94
N LEU A 37 -23.11 8.21 -23.13
CA LEU A 37 -22.05 8.68 -22.24
C LEU A 37 -22.56 8.97 -20.82
N THR A 38 -23.78 9.51 -20.71
CA THR A 38 -24.44 9.74 -19.42
C THR A 38 -24.70 8.42 -18.71
N GLN A 39 -25.21 7.41 -19.41
CA GLN A 39 -25.43 6.09 -18.83
C GLN A 39 -24.12 5.48 -18.33
N ARG A 40 -23.03 5.56 -19.11
CA ARG A 40 -21.71 5.07 -18.69
C ARG A 40 -21.18 5.77 -17.43
N LEU A 41 -21.45 7.07 -17.28
CA LEU A 41 -21.08 7.82 -16.07
C LEU A 41 -21.90 7.36 -14.87
N ILE A 42 -23.20 7.15 -15.04
CA ILE A 42 -24.08 6.62 -13.99
C ILE A 42 -23.59 5.24 -13.55
N ASP A 43 -23.37 4.32 -14.50
CA ASP A 43 -22.90 2.96 -14.22
C ASP A 43 -21.56 2.97 -13.45
N HIS A 44 -20.61 3.82 -13.87
CA HIS A 44 -19.33 3.99 -13.18
C HIS A 44 -19.48 4.50 -11.75
N ILE A 45 -20.34 5.49 -11.52
CA ILE A 45 -20.60 6.06 -10.19
C ILE A 45 -21.29 5.02 -9.29
N ASP A 46 -22.27 4.30 -9.82
CA ASP A 46 -23.01 3.29 -9.07
C ASP A 46 -22.11 2.12 -8.69
N GLN A 47 -21.24 1.68 -9.60
CA GLN A 47 -20.21 0.70 -9.30
C GLN A 47 -19.28 1.21 -8.18
N ALA A 48 -18.81 2.47 -8.26
CA ALA A 48 -17.96 3.05 -7.21
C ALA A 48 -18.66 3.11 -5.84
N LYS A 49 -19.97 3.39 -5.82
CA LYS A 49 -20.78 3.37 -4.59
C LYS A 49 -20.90 1.96 -4.02
N GLN A 50 -21.17 0.96 -4.85
CA GLN A 50 -21.25 -0.44 -4.42
C GLN A 50 -19.93 -0.91 -3.79
N GLU A 51 -18.80 -0.63 -4.45
CA GLU A 51 -17.46 -0.94 -3.91
C GLU A 51 -17.20 -0.25 -2.57
N ARG A 52 -17.67 0.99 -2.42
CA ARG A 52 -17.52 1.76 -1.19
C ARG A 52 -18.37 1.19 -0.04
N GLU A 53 -19.62 0.80 -0.32
CA GLU A 53 -20.46 0.16 0.68
C GLU A 53 -19.90 -1.20 1.09
N PHE A 54 -19.41 -2.00 0.13
CA PHE A 54 -18.75 -3.26 0.43
C PHE A 54 -17.49 -3.09 1.31
N TYR A 55 -16.66 -2.09 1.03
CA TYR A 55 -15.53 -1.74 1.90
C TYR A 55 -16.01 -1.42 3.32
N LYS A 56 -17.05 -0.60 3.48
CA LYS A 56 -17.61 -0.27 4.80
C LYS A 56 -18.13 -1.52 5.51
N GLU A 57 -18.88 -2.38 4.82
CA GLU A 57 -19.37 -3.64 5.36
C GLU A 57 -18.23 -4.51 5.88
N CYS A 58 -17.14 -4.65 5.10
CA CYS A 58 -15.97 -5.38 5.54
C CYS A 58 -15.38 -4.79 6.83
N THR A 59 -15.19 -3.46 6.89
CA THR A 59 -14.66 -2.82 8.11
C THR A 59 -15.58 -2.94 9.33
N THR A 60 -16.90 -2.98 9.13
CA THR A 60 -17.88 -3.19 10.20
C THR A 60 -17.75 -4.60 10.76
N ARG A 61 -17.75 -5.63 9.89
CA ARG A 61 -17.56 -7.03 10.31
C ARG A 61 -16.23 -7.23 11.02
N ALA A 62 -15.18 -6.60 10.55
CA ALA A 62 -13.85 -6.67 11.14
C ALA A 62 -13.84 -6.17 12.60
N LYS A 63 -14.52 -5.04 12.86
CA LYS A 63 -14.69 -4.49 14.21
C LYS A 63 -15.55 -5.38 15.11
N GLU A 64 -16.58 -6.00 14.57
CA GLU A 64 -17.43 -6.95 15.30
C GLU A 64 -16.66 -8.22 15.68
N ASP A 65 -15.83 -8.75 14.76
CA ASP A 65 -15.03 -9.98 14.97
C ASP A 65 -14.00 -9.80 16.11
N LEU A 66 -13.40 -8.60 16.18
CA LEU A 66 -12.38 -8.25 17.19
C LEU A 66 -12.91 -7.39 18.35
N GLN A 67 -14.22 -7.25 18.52
CA GLN A 67 -14.81 -6.33 19.51
C GLN A 67 -14.36 -6.57 20.97
N ASN A 68 -14.05 -7.83 21.30
CA ASN A 68 -13.62 -8.26 22.64
C ASN A 68 -12.13 -8.65 22.68
N ALA A 69 -11.40 -8.44 21.57
CA ALA A 69 -9.99 -8.77 21.50
C ALA A 69 -9.14 -7.62 22.05
N GLU A 70 -8.01 -7.97 22.67
CA GLU A 70 -6.97 -6.99 22.98
C GLU A 70 -6.16 -6.66 21.72
N LYS A 71 -5.62 -5.45 21.66
CA LYS A 71 -4.76 -5.03 20.55
C LYS A 71 -3.42 -5.78 20.61
N PRO A 72 -3.00 -6.49 19.56
CA PRO A 72 -1.77 -7.29 19.57
C PRO A 72 -0.50 -6.46 19.30
N HIS A 73 -0.49 -5.15 19.55
CA HIS A 73 0.57 -4.29 19.03
C HIS A 73 1.96 -4.70 19.55
N GLY A 74 2.86 -5.07 18.62
CA GLY A 74 4.20 -5.56 18.94
C GLY A 74 4.26 -6.96 19.55
N ARG A 75 3.20 -7.77 19.39
CA ARG A 75 3.12 -9.14 19.92
C ARG A 75 2.95 -10.14 18.79
N TYR A 76 3.92 -11.05 18.66
CA TYR A 76 3.79 -12.22 17.80
C TYR A 76 2.65 -13.12 18.28
N LEU A 77 1.72 -13.41 17.38
CA LEU A 77 0.70 -14.43 17.54
C LEU A 77 0.91 -15.53 16.48
N PRO A 78 0.89 -16.82 16.85
CA PRO A 78 1.02 -17.88 15.86
C PRO A 78 -0.09 -17.77 14.80
N SER A 79 0.27 -18.02 13.53
CA SER A 79 -0.71 -17.99 12.45
C SER A 79 -1.87 -18.95 12.69
N CYS A 80 -3.08 -18.52 12.33
CA CYS A 80 -4.31 -19.31 12.52
C CYS A 80 -4.54 -19.77 13.99
N SER A 81 -4.00 -19.07 15.00
CA SER A 81 -4.23 -19.38 16.41
C SER A 81 -5.57 -18.89 16.95
N ALA A 82 -6.23 -17.96 16.24
CA ALA A 82 -7.49 -17.36 16.65
C ALA A 82 -8.55 -17.51 15.54
N PRO A 83 -9.82 -17.72 15.90
CA PRO A 83 -10.88 -18.05 14.95
C PRO A 83 -11.44 -16.82 14.20
N TYR A 84 -10.67 -15.74 14.07
CA TYR A 84 -11.09 -14.54 13.37
C TYR A 84 -11.03 -14.75 11.85
N GLU A 85 -12.09 -14.34 11.15
CA GLU A 85 -12.23 -14.54 9.70
C GLU A 85 -12.32 -13.23 8.93
N ASN A 86 -12.72 -12.15 9.60
CA ASN A 86 -13.10 -10.89 8.97
C ASN A 86 -12.09 -9.76 9.24
N VAL A 87 -10.92 -10.09 9.80
CA VAL A 87 -9.89 -9.09 10.09
C VAL A 87 -9.55 -8.30 8.84
N HIS A 88 -9.55 -6.98 8.95
CA HIS A 88 -9.43 -6.11 7.79
C HIS A 88 -8.19 -5.22 7.84
N TYR A 89 -7.47 -5.21 6.72
CA TYR A 89 -6.28 -4.40 6.54
C TYR A 89 -6.38 -3.56 5.26
N THR A 90 -5.94 -2.31 5.36
CA THR A 90 -5.60 -1.48 4.21
C THR A 90 -4.11 -1.21 4.15
N PHE A 91 -3.55 -1.03 2.96
CA PHE A 91 -2.16 -0.61 2.84
C PHE A 91 -1.93 0.23 1.58
N ASP A 92 -1.08 1.23 1.72
CA ASP A 92 -0.76 2.14 0.62
C ASP A 92 0.55 2.91 0.85
N PHE A 93 1.09 3.50 -0.21
CA PHE A 93 2.18 4.47 -0.12
C PHE A 93 1.66 5.89 0.09
N SER A 94 2.30 6.61 1.00
CA SER A 94 2.21 8.05 0.97
C SER A 94 3.14 8.65 -0.09
N GLN A 95 2.99 9.95 -0.33
CA GLN A 95 4.05 10.72 -0.96
C GLN A 95 5.27 10.71 -0.02
N TYR A 96 6.46 10.58 -0.59
CA TYR A 96 7.70 10.72 0.18
C TYR A 96 7.77 12.09 0.84
N VAL A 97 8.45 12.14 1.97
CA VAL A 97 8.86 13.38 2.63
C VAL A 97 10.37 13.55 2.47
N THR A 98 10.90 14.66 2.95
CA THR A 98 12.30 15.03 2.76
C THR A 98 12.93 15.41 4.07
N ILE A 99 14.20 15.07 4.26
CA ILE A 99 15.01 15.52 5.38
C ILE A 99 16.30 16.19 4.84
N PRO A 100 16.72 17.35 5.38
CA PRO A 100 16.03 18.12 6.39
C PRO A 100 14.74 18.78 5.86
N HIS A 101 13.81 19.06 6.76
CA HIS A 101 12.60 19.84 6.55
C HIS A 101 12.48 20.93 7.61
N SER A 102 12.05 22.12 7.19
CA SER A 102 11.68 23.21 8.07
C SER A 102 10.33 23.77 7.64
N SER A 103 9.52 24.12 8.63
CA SER A 103 8.25 24.82 8.46
C SER A 103 8.44 26.24 7.88
N GLN A 104 9.61 26.84 8.09
CA GLN A 104 10.03 28.10 7.49
C GLN A 104 11.04 27.80 6.38
N GLN A 105 10.55 27.32 5.24
CA GLN A 105 11.40 26.87 4.15
C GLN A 105 12.37 27.98 3.71
N VAL A 106 13.67 27.71 3.89
CA VAL A 106 14.74 28.62 3.48
C VAL A 106 14.78 28.65 1.95
N GLY A 107 14.69 29.82 1.33
CA GLY A 107 14.56 29.98 -0.13
C GLY A 107 15.47 29.10 -1.00
N PRO A 108 16.76 28.91 -0.67
CA PRO A 108 17.66 28.03 -1.43
C PRO A 108 17.28 26.54 -1.42
N LEU A 109 16.76 26.02 -0.32
CA LEU A 109 16.35 24.61 -0.18
C LEU A 109 15.26 24.21 -1.17
N PHE A 110 14.49 25.17 -1.68
CA PHE A 110 13.46 24.94 -2.71
C PHE A 110 14.04 24.43 -4.03
N PHE A 111 15.29 24.79 -4.36
CA PHE A 111 15.97 24.39 -5.60
C PHE A 111 16.90 23.20 -5.41
N LEU A 112 17.08 22.73 -4.18
CA LEU A 112 17.92 21.59 -3.85
C LEU A 112 17.09 20.30 -3.77
N GLN A 113 17.79 19.17 -3.74
CA GLN A 113 17.18 17.85 -3.59
C GLN A 113 17.59 17.23 -2.25
N PRO A 114 16.85 17.51 -1.16
CA PRO A 114 17.12 16.90 0.13
C PRO A 114 16.95 15.38 0.06
N ARG A 115 17.34 14.71 1.14
CA ARG A 115 17.25 13.25 1.26
C ARG A 115 15.78 12.83 1.32
N LYS A 116 15.39 11.83 0.54
CA LYS A 116 13.98 11.39 0.44
C LYS A 116 13.70 10.25 1.40
N VAL A 117 12.63 10.36 2.17
CA VAL A 117 12.12 9.28 3.02
C VAL A 117 10.78 8.81 2.48
N GLN A 118 10.72 7.54 2.10
CA GLN A 118 9.51 6.89 1.60
C GLN A 118 8.67 6.44 2.80
N ILE A 119 7.35 6.48 2.65
CA ILE A 119 6.40 6.11 3.71
C ILE A 119 5.40 5.13 3.15
N PHE A 120 5.37 3.92 3.71
CA PHE A 120 4.35 2.91 3.41
C PHE A 120 3.54 2.64 4.67
N GLY A 121 2.22 2.70 4.57
CA GLY A 121 1.31 2.48 5.69
C GLY A 121 0.63 1.13 5.54
N VAL A 122 0.58 0.35 6.62
CA VAL A 122 -0.36 -0.76 6.78
C VAL A 122 -1.28 -0.42 7.94
N CYS A 123 -2.58 -0.34 7.66
CA CYS A 123 -3.59 0.04 8.61
C CYS A 123 -4.49 -1.14 8.96
N ASP A 124 -4.55 -1.44 10.25
CA ASP A 124 -5.53 -2.30 10.90
C ASP A 124 -6.83 -1.50 11.06
N GLU A 125 -7.84 -1.84 10.28
CA GLU A 125 -9.14 -1.15 10.27
C GLU A 125 -10.06 -1.60 11.41
N ASN A 126 -9.69 -2.67 12.12
CA ASN A 126 -10.38 -3.19 13.30
C ASN A 126 -10.16 -2.24 14.48
N PHE A 127 -8.91 -1.78 14.70
CA PHE A 127 -8.50 -0.90 15.80
C PHE A 127 -8.06 0.51 15.36
N PRO A 128 -8.53 0.96 14.18
CA PRO A 128 -7.93 2.00 13.34
C PRO A 128 -6.48 2.37 13.68
N LEU A 129 -5.54 1.44 13.51
CA LEU A 129 -4.12 1.61 13.84
C LEU A 129 -3.26 1.42 12.60
N GLN A 130 -2.45 2.42 12.25
CA GLN A 130 -1.52 2.38 11.15
C GLN A 130 -0.07 2.27 11.62
N THR A 131 0.63 1.28 11.07
CA THR A 131 2.09 1.20 11.14
C THR A 131 2.67 1.82 9.89
N ASN A 132 3.49 2.85 10.08
CA ASN A 132 4.16 3.59 9.02
C ASN A 132 5.61 3.12 8.91
N TYR A 133 5.90 2.41 7.83
CA TYR A 133 7.25 2.06 7.44
C TYR A 133 7.93 3.30 6.89
N LEU A 134 8.88 3.85 7.65
CA LEU A 134 9.77 4.89 7.18
C LEU A 134 10.96 4.21 6.52
N ILE A 135 11.25 4.55 5.27
CA ILE A 135 12.34 3.96 4.50
C ILE A 135 13.20 5.10 4.00
N ASP A 136 14.39 5.24 4.58
CA ASP A 136 15.34 6.25 4.20
C ASP A 136 15.95 5.96 2.81
N GLU A 137 16.50 6.98 2.15
CA GLU A 137 17.00 6.92 0.78
C GLU A 137 18.07 5.83 0.58
N ASN A 138 18.87 5.55 1.61
CA ASN A 138 19.90 4.52 1.62
C ASN A 138 19.37 3.12 1.97
N GLU A 139 18.16 3.03 2.52
CA GLU A 139 17.52 1.80 3.00
C GLU A 139 16.66 1.14 1.92
N THR A 140 16.41 1.83 0.79
CA THR A 140 15.61 1.28 -0.30
C THR A 140 16.31 0.12 -1.01
N ILE A 141 15.54 -0.75 -1.67
CA ILE A 141 16.07 -1.88 -2.46
C ILE A 141 17.06 -1.42 -3.54
N GLY A 142 16.79 -0.28 -4.19
CA GLY A 142 17.67 0.30 -5.20
C GLY A 142 18.54 1.40 -4.62
N GLU A 143 19.63 1.73 -5.32
CA GLU A 143 20.53 2.82 -4.96
C GLU A 143 19.79 4.17 -5.04
N ASN A 144 20.16 5.13 -4.18
CA ASN A 144 19.65 6.51 -4.14
C ASN A 144 18.11 6.60 -4.07
N GLY A 145 17.48 5.78 -3.22
CA GLY A 145 16.02 5.84 -3.01
C GLY A 145 15.19 5.18 -4.12
N SER A 146 15.79 4.36 -4.97
CA SER A 146 15.10 3.72 -6.11
C SER A 146 14.51 2.35 -5.77
N LYS A 147 13.63 1.83 -6.64
CA LYS A 147 12.94 0.53 -6.50
C LYS A 147 12.09 0.35 -5.23
N THR A 148 11.63 1.45 -4.62
CA THR A 148 10.87 1.43 -3.36
C THR A 148 9.43 0.95 -3.51
N HIS A 149 8.84 1.06 -4.70
CA HIS A 149 7.41 0.81 -4.91
C HIS A 149 7.13 -0.53 -5.61
N GLY A 150 8.15 -1.33 -5.89
CA GLY A 150 7.96 -2.63 -6.55
C GLY A 150 7.31 -3.66 -5.62
N PRO A 151 6.80 -4.78 -6.18
CA PRO A 151 6.19 -5.85 -5.39
C PRO A 151 7.12 -6.40 -4.30
N ASN A 152 8.42 -6.48 -4.57
CA ASN A 152 9.38 -6.96 -3.57
C ASN A 152 9.39 -6.09 -2.31
N ALA A 153 9.32 -4.77 -2.47
CA ALA A 153 9.29 -3.85 -1.33
C ALA A 153 7.97 -3.95 -0.56
N VAL A 154 6.84 -3.84 -1.27
CA VAL A 154 5.49 -3.91 -0.68
C VAL A 154 5.31 -5.21 0.11
N LEU A 155 5.63 -6.35 -0.51
CA LEU A 155 5.41 -7.65 0.11
C LEU A 155 6.37 -7.93 1.26
N SER A 156 7.58 -7.37 1.26
CA SER A 156 8.50 -7.51 2.40
C SER A 156 7.96 -6.79 3.64
N MET A 157 7.47 -5.56 3.48
CA MET A 157 6.84 -4.81 4.56
C MET A 157 5.54 -5.45 5.02
N LEU A 158 4.71 -5.92 4.08
CA LEU A 158 3.45 -6.60 4.42
C LEU A 158 3.71 -7.95 5.12
N HIS A 159 4.75 -8.67 4.73
CA HIS A 159 5.17 -9.91 5.40
C HIS A 159 5.60 -9.64 6.85
N HIS A 160 6.50 -8.67 7.05
CA HIS A 160 6.87 -8.23 8.40
C HIS A 160 5.66 -7.79 9.23
N TYR A 161 4.74 -7.02 8.62
CA TYR A 161 3.55 -6.55 9.32
C TYR A 161 2.72 -7.69 9.86
N PHE A 162 2.42 -8.71 9.03
CA PHE A 162 1.63 -9.85 9.48
C PHE A 162 2.34 -10.64 10.59
N ASP A 163 3.65 -10.79 10.53
CA ASP A 163 4.39 -11.53 11.56
C ASP A 163 4.40 -10.77 12.90
N ALA A 164 4.48 -9.44 12.87
CA ALA A 164 4.57 -8.62 14.07
C ALA A 164 3.23 -8.16 14.67
N ASN A 165 2.17 -8.05 13.84
CA ASN A 165 0.92 -7.37 14.22
C ASN A 165 -0.36 -8.12 13.84
N SER A 166 -0.29 -9.32 13.26
CA SER A 166 -1.51 -10.11 12.99
C SER A 166 -2.21 -10.52 14.30
N HIS A 167 -3.49 -10.85 14.20
CA HIS A 167 -4.33 -11.30 15.32
C HIS A 167 -4.31 -12.83 15.46
N GLY A 168 -3.40 -13.51 14.74
CA GLY A 168 -3.44 -14.97 14.58
C GLY A 168 -4.69 -15.44 13.82
N GLU A 169 -5.28 -14.57 13.00
CA GLU A 169 -6.52 -14.81 12.28
C GLU A 169 -6.43 -15.99 11.31
N ILE A 170 -7.55 -16.69 11.14
CA ILE A 170 -7.67 -17.72 10.09
C ILE A 170 -8.04 -17.10 8.75
N GLY A 171 -8.68 -15.93 8.74
CA GLY A 171 -9.05 -15.24 7.51
C GLY A 171 -8.93 -13.73 7.61
N CYS A 172 -8.67 -13.09 6.47
CA CYS A 172 -8.62 -11.63 6.40
C CYS A 172 -9.12 -11.05 5.07
N HIS A 173 -9.46 -9.77 5.11
CA HIS A 173 -9.76 -8.92 3.96
C HIS A 173 -8.67 -7.86 3.80
N LEU A 174 -8.13 -7.76 2.59
CA LEU A 174 -7.14 -6.78 2.19
C LEU A 174 -7.76 -5.82 1.19
N HIS A 175 -7.74 -4.52 1.47
CA HIS A 175 -8.08 -3.49 0.51
C HIS A 175 -6.84 -2.69 0.15
N ALA A 176 -6.56 -2.55 -1.15
CA ALA A 176 -5.41 -1.83 -1.65
C ALA A 176 -5.78 -1.00 -2.88
N ASP A 177 -4.98 0.02 -3.17
CA ASP A 177 -5.19 0.82 -4.39
C ASP A 177 -4.95 -0.02 -5.65
N ASN A 178 -5.72 0.29 -6.70
CA ASN A 178 -5.72 -0.40 -7.99
C ASN A 178 -4.51 0.02 -8.86
N CYS A 179 -3.32 0.05 -8.27
CA CYS A 179 -2.08 0.40 -8.93
C CYS A 179 -1.36 -0.86 -9.43
N VAL A 180 -1.36 -1.08 -10.75
CA VAL A 180 -0.84 -2.29 -11.42
C VAL A 180 0.67 -2.48 -11.19
N GLY A 181 1.42 -1.40 -10.97
CA GLY A 181 2.87 -1.45 -10.71
C GLY A 181 3.26 -1.73 -9.26
N GLN A 182 2.33 -1.57 -8.32
CA GLN A 182 2.60 -1.60 -6.88
C GLN A 182 1.85 -2.75 -6.20
N ASN A 183 0.52 -2.68 -6.16
CA ASN A 183 -0.31 -3.61 -5.40
C ASN A 183 -0.96 -4.67 -6.30
N LYS A 184 -1.52 -4.25 -7.45
CA LYS A 184 -2.25 -5.14 -8.37
C LYS A 184 -1.34 -5.76 -9.43
N ASN A 185 -0.44 -6.63 -8.97
CA ASN A 185 0.50 -7.33 -9.83
C ASN A 185 0.47 -8.85 -9.57
N LYS A 186 1.11 -9.63 -10.46
CA LYS A 186 1.17 -11.09 -10.37
C LYS A 186 1.81 -11.58 -9.06
N THR A 187 2.87 -10.91 -8.60
CA THR A 187 3.65 -11.31 -7.43
C THR A 187 2.81 -11.19 -6.17
N THR A 188 1.97 -10.15 -6.05
CA THR A 188 1.02 -10.02 -4.93
C THR A 188 0.04 -11.20 -4.87
N LEU A 189 -0.57 -11.57 -6.00
CA LEU A 189 -1.48 -12.73 -6.01
C LEU A 189 -0.75 -14.03 -5.66
N HIS A 190 0.48 -14.22 -6.16
CA HIS A 190 1.30 -15.38 -5.84
C HIS A 190 1.69 -15.43 -4.36
N TYR A 191 1.99 -14.28 -3.75
CA TYR A 191 2.28 -14.18 -2.33
C TYR A 191 1.10 -14.56 -1.45
N LEU A 192 -0.11 -14.08 -1.76
CA LEU A 192 -1.29 -14.42 -0.97
C LEU A 192 -1.67 -15.89 -1.12
N ALA A 193 -1.58 -16.45 -2.32
CA ALA A 193 -1.73 -17.89 -2.55
C ALA A 193 -0.69 -18.70 -1.75
N TRP A 194 0.57 -18.25 -1.74
CA TRP A 194 1.64 -18.87 -0.95
C TRP A 194 1.43 -18.74 0.56
N ARG A 195 0.83 -17.64 1.06
CA ARG A 195 0.45 -17.53 2.48
C ARG A 195 -0.59 -18.59 2.86
N CYS A 196 -1.62 -18.75 2.03
CA CYS A 196 -2.63 -19.80 2.23
C CYS A 196 -2.02 -21.19 2.13
N LEU A 197 -1.13 -21.42 1.15
CA LEU A 197 -0.40 -22.68 1.02
C LEU A 197 0.31 -23.04 2.31
N ASN A 198 1.11 -22.12 2.88
CA ASN A 198 1.93 -22.38 4.07
C ASN A 198 1.13 -22.37 5.38
N GLY A 199 -0.20 -22.22 5.34
CA GLY A 199 -1.03 -22.23 6.53
C GLY A 199 -0.90 -20.97 7.37
N PHE A 200 -0.35 -19.88 6.81
CA PHE A 200 -0.33 -18.59 7.50
C PHE A 200 -1.73 -17.98 7.60
N HIS A 201 -2.59 -18.31 6.63
CA HIS A 201 -4.01 -17.98 6.61
C HIS A 201 -4.76 -19.17 6.01
N ARG A 202 -6.02 -19.39 6.39
CA ARG A 202 -6.90 -20.33 5.68
C ARG A 202 -7.57 -19.67 4.48
N LYS A 203 -7.93 -18.40 4.61
CA LYS A 203 -8.61 -17.63 3.55
C LYS A 203 -8.13 -16.19 3.51
N ILE A 204 -7.81 -15.70 2.32
CA ILE A 204 -7.49 -14.28 2.11
C ILE A 204 -8.38 -13.74 0.99
N ASN A 205 -9.04 -12.62 1.24
CA ASN A 205 -9.74 -11.86 0.23
C ASN A 205 -8.95 -10.59 -0.08
N LEU A 206 -8.66 -10.32 -1.36
CA LEU A 206 -8.01 -9.11 -1.82
C LEU A 206 -8.97 -8.32 -2.71
N HIS A 207 -9.13 -7.04 -2.39
CA HIS A 207 -10.09 -6.15 -3.04
C HIS A 207 -9.41 -4.87 -3.51
N PHE A 208 -9.77 -4.43 -4.71
CA PHE A 208 -9.28 -3.21 -5.33
C PHE A 208 -10.43 -2.27 -5.60
N MET A 209 -10.44 -1.13 -4.91
CA MET A 209 -11.42 -0.07 -5.18
C MET A 209 -11.21 0.54 -6.58
N ILE A 210 -12.24 1.22 -7.08
CA ILE A 210 -12.17 1.92 -8.36
C ILE A 210 -11.21 3.09 -8.23
N ALA A 211 -10.23 3.19 -9.13
CA ALA A 211 -9.23 4.25 -9.13
C ALA A 211 -9.90 5.64 -9.12
N GLY A 212 -9.43 6.53 -8.25
CA GLY A 212 -10.04 7.85 -8.02
C GLY A 212 -11.22 7.85 -7.05
N HIS A 213 -11.70 6.68 -6.63
CA HIS A 213 -12.72 6.49 -5.58
C HIS A 213 -12.16 5.68 -4.39
N THR A 214 -10.85 5.74 -4.17
CA THR A 214 -10.08 4.83 -3.31
C THR A 214 -9.85 5.34 -1.87
N LYS A 215 -10.53 6.40 -1.43
CA LYS A 215 -10.34 6.97 -0.08
C LYS A 215 -10.50 5.91 1.01
N CYS A 216 -9.42 5.55 1.70
CA CYS A 216 -9.41 4.60 2.82
C CYS A 216 -8.86 5.23 4.10
N LEU A 217 -8.79 4.45 5.18
CA LEU A 217 -8.25 4.94 6.45
C LEU A 217 -6.76 5.30 6.36
N CYS A 218 -6.00 4.67 5.47
CA CYS A 218 -4.60 5.01 5.25
C CYS A 218 -4.43 6.49 4.84
N ASP A 219 -5.30 6.98 3.95
CA ASP A 219 -5.27 8.38 3.50
C ASP A 219 -5.47 9.37 4.64
N SER A 220 -6.37 9.05 5.57
CA SER A 220 -6.62 9.87 6.76
C SER A 220 -5.38 9.91 7.66
N CYS A 221 -4.77 8.75 7.91
CA CYS A 221 -3.55 8.63 8.73
C CYS A 221 -2.37 9.38 8.11
N PHE A 222 -2.18 9.28 6.80
CA PHE A 222 -1.19 10.08 6.07
C PHE A 222 -1.52 11.57 6.09
N GLY A 223 -2.80 11.95 6.01
CA GLY A 223 -3.24 13.33 6.12
C GLY A 223 -2.85 13.96 7.46
N MET A 224 -3.04 13.23 8.57
CA MET A 224 -2.61 13.64 9.91
C MET A 224 -1.10 13.77 10.01
N LEU A 225 -0.36 12.77 9.51
CA LEU A 225 1.12 12.79 9.43
C LEU A 225 1.61 14.01 8.66
N LYS A 226 1.11 14.26 7.45
CA LYS A 226 1.52 15.41 6.61
C LYS A 226 1.17 16.74 7.26
N LYS A 227 0.05 16.83 8.00
CA LYS A 227 -0.33 18.05 8.73
C LYS A 227 0.66 18.34 9.87
N LYS A 228 1.08 17.32 10.61
CA LYS A 228 2.10 17.45 11.67
C LYS A 228 3.48 17.77 11.07
N TYR A 229 3.90 17.01 10.07
CA TYR A 229 5.19 17.18 9.38
C TYR A 229 5.39 18.63 8.86
N ARG A 230 4.40 19.21 8.17
CA ARG A 230 4.47 20.59 7.64
C ARG A 230 4.69 21.69 8.69
N ARG A 231 4.48 21.38 9.96
CA ARG A 231 4.62 22.30 11.10
C ARG A 231 5.77 21.90 12.01
N SER A 232 6.61 20.97 11.57
CA SER A 232 7.71 20.41 12.34
C SER A 232 9.04 20.81 11.72
N GLU A 233 10.08 20.78 12.54
CA GLU A 233 11.47 20.85 12.11
C GLU A 233 12.03 19.44 12.17
N VAL A 234 12.54 18.93 11.05
CA VAL A 234 12.97 17.53 10.92
C VAL A 234 14.32 17.52 10.23
N ASP A 235 15.39 17.42 11.01
CA ASP A 235 16.77 17.39 10.54
C ASP A 235 17.29 15.96 10.31
N GLY A 236 16.63 14.95 10.86
CA GLY A 236 17.01 13.53 10.73
C GLY A 236 15.83 12.56 10.85
N ILE A 237 16.10 11.28 10.58
CA ILE A 237 15.08 10.23 10.53
C ILE A 237 14.41 10.01 11.90
N GLU A 238 15.17 10.04 12.99
CA GLU A 238 14.64 9.88 14.37
C GLU A 238 13.61 10.98 14.72
N GLN A 239 13.83 12.21 14.25
CA GLN A 239 12.84 13.28 14.42
C GLN A 239 11.59 13.05 13.57
N LEU A 240 11.75 12.45 12.39
CA LEU A 240 10.61 12.06 11.57
C LEU A 240 9.78 10.97 12.25
N GLU A 241 10.41 10.00 12.91
CA GLU A 241 9.74 8.97 13.70
C GLU A 241 8.85 9.61 14.78
N GLN A 242 9.40 10.54 15.56
CA GLN A 242 8.65 11.29 16.56
C GLN A 242 7.49 12.09 15.94
N VAL A 243 7.69 12.68 14.77
CA VAL A 243 6.63 13.38 14.03
C VAL A 243 5.48 12.44 13.67
N VAL A 244 5.79 11.21 13.25
CA VAL A 244 4.77 10.20 12.94
C VAL A 244 4.01 9.80 14.20
N GLU A 245 4.69 9.41 15.27
CA GLU A 245 4.06 8.97 16.52
C GLU A 245 3.21 10.08 17.17
N GLN A 246 3.65 11.33 17.06
CA GLN A 246 2.91 12.49 17.57
C GLN A 246 1.81 12.98 16.61
N SER A 247 1.71 12.44 15.40
CA SER A 247 0.71 12.89 14.43
C SER A 247 -0.70 12.41 14.78
N ALA A 248 -0.82 11.21 15.36
CA ALA A 248 -2.05 10.63 15.87
C ALA A 248 -1.75 9.45 16.80
N LYS A 249 -2.62 9.20 17.79
CA LYS A 249 -2.54 7.98 18.64
C LYS A 249 -2.64 6.68 17.85
N SER A 250 -3.19 6.75 16.63
CA SER A 250 -3.33 5.65 15.69
C SER A 250 -2.13 5.46 14.79
N ASN A 251 -1.05 6.24 14.91
CA ASN A 251 0.13 6.12 14.06
C ASN A 251 1.32 5.59 14.87
N THR A 252 1.92 4.53 14.34
CA THR A 252 3.13 3.90 14.86
C THR A 252 4.16 3.82 13.75
N VAL A 253 5.41 3.52 14.10
CA VAL A 253 6.53 3.49 13.16
C VAL A 253 7.16 2.11 13.12
N ALA A 254 7.61 1.70 11.93
CA ALA A 254 8.53 0.58 11.74
C ALA A 254 9.71 1.03 10.88
N ARG A 255 10.91 0.52 11.17
CA ARG A 255 12.16 0.88 10.47
C ARG A 255 12.81 -0.31 9.77
N CYS A 256 13.66 -0.04 8.78
CA CYS A 256 14.35 -1.08 7.99
C CYS A 256 15.25 -2.00 8.83
N GLY A 257 15.60 -1.63 10.07
CA GLY A 257 16.32 -2.51 11.00
C GLY A 257 15.46 -3.67 11.55
N GLU A 258 14.14 -3.57 11.44
CA GLU A 258 13.19 -4.56 11.97
C GLU A 258 12.81 -5.63 10.94
N PHE A 259 13.07 -5.38 9.65
CA PHE A 259 12.66 -6.27 8.56
C PHE A 259 13.71 -6.38 7.45
N GLN A 260 13.56 -7.39 6.60
CA GLN A 260 14.46 -7.64 5.47
C GLN A 260 13.72 -7.47 4.15
N TRP A 261 14.43 -7.03 3.11
CA TRP A 261 13.91 -7.06 1.75
C TRP A 261 14.06 -8.47 1.16
N PHE A 262 13.03 -8.96 0.48
CA PHE A 262 13.05 -10.28 -0.14
C PHE A 262 12.76 -10.23 -1.64
N ARG A 263 13.39 -11.14 -2.39
CA ARG A 263 13.21 -11.29 -3.85
C ARG A 263 12.00 -12.15 -4.22
N TRP A 264 10.82 -11.70 -3.78
CA TRP A 264 9.54 -12.37 -3.97
C TRP A 264 9.23 -12.68 -5.44
N ASP A 265 9.48 -11.73 -6.34
CA ASP A 265 9.22 -11.89 -7.77
C ASP A 265 10.00 -13.05 -8.39
N ALA A 266 11.30 -13.14 -8.16
CA ALA A 266 12.13 -14.25 -8.64
C ALA A 266 11.69 -15.57 -7.99
N PHE A 267 11.44 -15.56 -6.67
CA PHE A 267 10.97 -16.72 -5.93
C PHE A 267 9.69 -17.31 -6.54
N PHE A 268 8.63 -16.51 -6.69
CA PHE A 268 7.34 -16.95 -7.20
C PHE A 268 7.34 -17.25 -8.70
N SER A 269 8.19 -16.57 -9.48
CA SER A 269 8.30 -16.82 -10.92
C SER A 269 8.68 -18.27 -11.26
N ARG A 270 9.27 -19.02 -10.32
CA ARG A 270 9.62 -20.42 -10.48
C ARG A 270 8.38 -21.32 -10.48
N TYR A 271 7.40 -21.01 -9.65
CA TYR A 271 6.29 -21.91 -9.32
C TYR A 271 4.93 -21.51 -9.90
N PHE A 272 4.73 -20.22 -10.14
CA PHE A 272 3.44 -19.68 -10.52
C PHE A 272 3.41 -19.13 -11.95
N LYS A 273 2.22 -19.11 -12.56
CA LYS A 273 1.91 -18.43 -13.82
C LYS A 273 1.04 -17.19 -13.56
N PRO A 274 1.16 -16.13 -14.37
CA PRO A 274 0.41 -14.90 -14.17
C PRO A 274 -1.06 -15.05 -14.55
N VAL A 275 -1.92 -14.27 -13.89
CA VAL A 275 -3.33 -14.10 -14.28
C VAL A 275 -3.42 -13.19 -15.51
N LYS A 276 -3.90 -13.73 -16.63
CA LYS A 276 -4.10 -12.94 -17.85
C LYS A 276 -5.22 -11.91 -17.64
N GLY A 277 -4.96 -10.66 -18.01
CA GLY A 277 -5.94 -9.59 -17.87
C GLY A 277 -6.24 -9.22 -16.41
N ILE A 278 -5.27 -9.39 -15.49
CA ILE A 278 -5.41 -9.06 -14.06
C ILE A 278 -6.09 -7.71 -13.81
N GLY A 279 -5.81 -6.70 -14.64
CA GLY A 279 -6.40 -5.36 -14.55
C GLY A 279 -7.93 -5.33 -14.55
N LYS A 280 -8.59 -6.32 -15.17
CA LYS A 280 -10.07 -6.42 -15.28
C LYS A 280 -10.75 -6.91 -14.00
N PHE A 281 -10.01 -7.51 -13.07
CA PHE A 281 -10.57 -8.12 -11.87
C PHE A 281 -10.40 -7.20 -10.67
N HIS A 282 -11.41 -7.09 -9.81
CA HIS A 282 -11.39 -6.24 -8.62
C HIS A 282 -11.35 -7.03 -7.32
N HIS A 283 -11.85 -8.26 -7.32
CA HIS A 283 -11.86 -9.11 -6.13
C HIS A 283 -11.17 -10.43 -6.44
N PHE A 284 -10.33 -10.86 -5.51
CA PHE A 284 -9.62 -12.12 -5.54
C PHE A 284 -9.80 -12.83 -4.21
N MET A 285 -9.99 -14.14 -4.25
CA MET A 285 -10.09 -14.98 -3.05
C MET A 285 -9.14 -16.17 -3.18
N PHE A 286 -8.40 -16.42 -2.10
CA PHE A 286 -7.40 -17.47 -1.96
C PHE A 286 -7.76 -18.35 -0.77
N THR A 287 -7.64 -19.66 -0.91
CA THR A 287 -7.93 -20.64 0.15
C THR A 287 -6.78 -21.62 0.32
N ALA A 288 -6.56 -22.08 1.55
CA ALA A 288 -5.63 -23.16 1.86
C ALA A 288 -6.10 -24.53 1.34
N GLU A 289 -7.39 -24.69 1.04
CA GLU A 289 -7.96 -25.91 0.46
C GLU A 289 -7.49 -26.09 -0.99
N GLU A 290 -7.40 -25.00 -1.74
CA GLU A 290 -7.01 -24.96 -3.15
C GLU A 290 -5.94 -23.89 -3.42
N PRO A 291 -4.73 -24.03 -2.84
CA PRO A 291 -3.69 -22.99 -2.88
C PRO A 291 -3.15 -22.70 -4.29
N GLY A 292 -3.46 -23.57 -5.26
CA GLY A 292 -3.10 -23.41 -6.66
C GLY A 292 -4.12 -22.63 -7.48
N ILE A 293 -5.25 -22.21 -6.91
CA ILE A 293 -6.35 -21.55 -7.60
C ILE A 293 -6.57 -20.18 -6.96
N VAL A 294 -6.83 -19.18 -7.81
CA VAL A 294 -7.44 -17.91 -7.38
C VAL A 294 -8.83 -17.80 -7.97
N TYR A 295 -9.75 -17.38 -7.13
CA TYR A 295 -11.11 -17.06 -7.51
C TYR A 295 -11.21 -15.56 -7.75
N ALA A 296 -11.54 -15.15 -8.97
CA ALA A 296 -11.46 -13.76 -9.40
C ALA A 296 -12.81 -13.25 -9.94
N LYS A 297 -13.21 -12.04 -9.51
CA LYS A 297 -14.44 -11.36 -9.96
C LYS A 297 -14.10 -10.00 -10.57
N GLN A 298 -14.79 -9.63 -11.65
CA GLN A 298 -14.62 -8.32 -12.28
C GLN A 298 -15.24 -7.19 -11.46
N THR A 299 -16.40 -7.45 -10.86
CA THR A 299 -17.12 -6.58 -9.94
C THR A 299 -17.72 -7.45 -8.83
N LEU A 300 -18.30 -6.84 -7.80
CA LEU A 300 -18.98 -7.56 -6.73
C LEU A 300 -20.07 -8.53 -7.22
N ASP A 301 -20.83 -8.16 -8.25
CA ASP A 301 -21.95 -8.96 -8.77
C ASP A 301 -21.56 -9.88 -9.95
N ALA A 302 -20.34 -9.71 -10.48
CA ALA A 302 -19.89 -10.52 -11.61
C ALA A 302 -19.76 -12.00 -11.22
N PRO A 303 -19.99 -12.94 -12.16
CA PRO A 303 -19.68 -14.34 -11.93
C PRO A 303 -18.21 -14.54 -11.57
N GLU A 304 -17.98 -15.43 -10.60
CA GLU A 304 -16.64 -15.80 -10.17
C GLU A 304 -15.95 -16.68 -11.21
N LYS A 305 -14.66 -16.42 -11.45
CA LYS A 305 -13.82 -17.21 -12.34
C LYS A 305 -12.71 -17.87 -11.53
N GLN A 306 -12.60 -19.19 -11.65
CA GLN A 306 -11.49 -19.95 -11.13
C GLN A 306 -10.30 -19.86 -12.10
N ILE A 307 -9.12 -19.52 -11.58
CA ILE A 307 -7.91 -19.35 -12.38
C ILE A 307 -6.76 -20.11 -11.74
N GLN A 308 -6.22 -21.08 -12.47
CA GLN A 308 -5.04 -21.84 -12.04
C GLN A 308 -3.82 -20.92 -11.97
N LEU A 309 -3.18 -20.85 -10.81
CA LEU A 309 -1.97 -20.08 -10.56
C LEU A 309 -0.70 -20.93 -10.62
N PHE A 310 -0.73 -22.20 -10.25
CA PHE A 310 0.47 -23.03 -10.36
C PHE A 310 0.84 -23.33 -11.81
N LYS A 311 2.14 -23.42 -12.06
CA LYS A 311 2.67 -24.06 -13.27
C LYS A 311 2.39 -25.55 -13.24
N GLU A 312 2.39 -26.15 -14.42
CA GLU A 312 2.30 -27.59 -14.57
C GLU A 312 3.52 -28.28 -13.95
N GLY A 313 3.31 -29.38 -13.24
CA GLY A 313 4.38 -30.15 -12.60
C GLY A 313 5.06 -29.45 -11.41
N VAL A 314 4.43 -28.45 -10.79
CA VAL A 314 5.02 -27.73 -9.66
C VAL A 314 5.26 -28.67 -8.47
N ASP A 315 6.46 -28.61 -7.88
CA ASP A 315 6.75 -29.27 -6.61
C ASP A 315 6.36 -28.35 -5.44
N VAL A 316 5.17 -28.60 -4.90
CA VAL A 316 4.61 -27.83 -3.78
C VAL A 316 5.41 -28.02 -2.49
N ASN A 317 5.97 -29.22 -2.26
CA ASN A 317 6.75 -29.50 -1.05
C ASN A 317 8.05 -28.71 -1.07
N LYS A 318 8.71 -28.65 -2.23
CA LYS A 318 9.87 -27.80 -2.44
C LYS A 318 9.54 -26.33 -2.18
N MET A 319 8.42 -25.83 -2.72
CA MET A 319 7.98 -24.45 -2.49
C MET A 319 7.76 -24.13 -1.00
N ARG A 320 7.22 -25.06 -0.21
CA ARG A 320 7.04 -24.91 1.24
C ARG A 320 8.35 -24.89 2.03
N SER A 321 9.34 -25.66 1.56
CA SER A 321 10.65 -25.78 2.23
C SER A 321 11.61 -24.63 1.92
N GLU A 322 11.32 -23.82 0.89
CA GLU A 322 12.17 -22.72 0.46
C GLU A 322 11.62 -21.36 0.90
N PHE A 323 12.52 -20.37 0.94
CA PHE A 323 12.19 -18.97 1.23
C PHE A 323 12.89 -18.07 0.19
N PRO A 324 12.34 -16.89 -0.16
CA PRO A 324 13.00 -15.95 -1.07
C PRO A 324 14.37 -15.47 -0.55
N GLU A 325 15.26 -15.17 -1.49
CA GLU A 325 16.57 -14.56 -1.19
C GLU A 325 16.40 -13.18 -0.55
N VAL A 326 17.25 -12.89 0.44
CA VAL A 326 17.38 -11.56 1.03
C VAL A 326 18.05 -10.60 0.04
N ILE A 327 17.54 -9.39 -0.05
CA ILE A 327 18.10 -8.28 -0.82
C ILE A 327 18.72 -7.28 0.14
N MET A 328 19.99 -6.94 -0.08
CA MET A 328 20.63 -5.87 0.66
C MET A 328 20.12 -4.50 0.17
N PRO A 329 19.95 -3.52 1.06
CA PRO A 329 19.67 -2.14 0.65
C PRO A 329 20.70 -1.62 -0.36
N GLY A 330 20.25 -0.80 -1.30
CA GLY A 330 21.08 -0.27 -2.38
C GLY A 330 22.05 0.82 -1.92
N GLY A 331 21.82 1.44 -0.77
CA GLY A 331 22.68 2.50 -0.24
C GLY A 331 22.62 3.81 -1.05
N LEU A 332 23.56 4.70 -0.75
CA LEU A 332 23.78 5.93 -1.50
C LEU A 332 25.01 5.78 -2.37
N SER A 333 24.90 6.26 -3.61
CA SER A 333 26.06 6.43 -4.49
C SER A 333 27.04 7.45 -3.90
N LYS A 334 28.33 7.32 -4.25
CA LYS A 334 29.37 8.29 -3.86
C LYS A 334 29.00 9.73 -4.26
N ASP A 335 28.41 9.92 -5.45
CA ASP A 335 27.97 11.23 -5.92
C ASP A 335 26.83 11.80 -5.10
N ARG A 336 25.87 10.95 -4.70
CA ARG A 336 24.78 11.37 -3.84
C ARG A 336 25.26 11.74 -2.44
N VAL A 337 26.19 10.97 -1.87
CA VAL A 337 26.83 11.32 -0.58
C VAL A 337 27.54 12.67 -0.67
N ARG A 338 28.36 12.90 -1.71
CA ARG A 338 29.04 14.18 -1.94
C ARG A 338 28.05 15.35 -2.08
N TYR A 339 26.97 15.14 -2.82
CA TYR A 339 25.90 16.14 -2.98
C TYR A 339 25.23 16.48 -1.66
N LEU A 340 24.79 15.47 -0.89
CA LEU A 340 24.13 15.70 0.40
C LEU A 340 25.07 16.43 1.37
N PHE A 341 26.35 16.02 1.42
CA PHE A 341 27.34 16.67 2.28
C PHE A 341 27.61 18.13 1.90
N ARG A 342 27.71 18.45 0.60
CA ARG A 342 28.04 19.81 0.14
C ARG A 342 26.84 20.75 0.15
N GLU A 343 25.72 20.29 -0.42
CA GLU A 343 24.57 21.14 -0.71
C GLU A 343 23.52 21.12 0.41
N ILE A 344 23.32 19.98 1.08
CA ILE A 344 22.21 19.82 2.03
C ILE A 344 22.65 20.02 3.48
N ARG A 345 23.83 19.52 3.85
CA ARG A 345 24.38 19.57 5.21
C ARG A 345 24.39 20.96 5.87
N PRO A 346 24.61 22.10 5.17
CA PRO A 346 24.54 23.43 5.79
C PRO A 346 23.18 23.74 6.42
N TYR A 347 22.12 23.09 5.92
CA TYR A 347 20.75 23.28 6.38
C TYR A 347 20.32 22.27 7.46
N VAL A 348 21.16 21.29 7.78
CA VAL A 348 20.89 20.30 8.84
C VAL A 348 21.44 20.82 10.16
N LYS A 349 20.62 20.88 11.20
CA LYS A 349 21.05 21.29 12.54
C LYS A 349 21.85 20.17 13.23
N ALA A 350 22.81 20.55 14.07
CA ALA A 350 23.47 19.58 14.96
C ALA A 350 22.42 19.04 15.97
N PRO A 351 22.48 17.74 16.34
CA PRO A 351 23.52 16.75 16.04
C PRO A 351 23.33 15.94 14.74
N TYR A 352 22.28 16.17 13.96
CA TYR A 352 21.85 15.27 12.87
C TYR A 352 22.70 15.30 11.60
N LYS A 353 23.69 16.19 11.51
CA LYS A 353 24.47 16.42 10.29
C LYS A 353 25.08 15.14 9.72
N ASP A 354 25.74 14.33 10.55
CA ASP A 354 26.45 13.14 10.09
C ASP A 354 25.52 12.00 9.72
N ALA A 355 24.42 11.82 10.46
CA ALA A 355 23.41 10.81 10.15
C ALA A 355 22.67 11.13 8.83
N THR A 356 22.27 12.39 8.65
CA THR A 356 21.47 12.81 7.49
C THR A 356 22.31 13.07 6.25
N CYS A 357 23.51 13.64 6.41
CA CYS A 357 24.41 14.04 5.33
C CYS A 357 25.85 13.63 5.67
N PRO A 358 26.19 12.33 5.60
CA PRO A 358 27.50 11.82 6.01
C PRO A 358 28.63 12.40 5.17
N ALA A 359 29.82 12.49 5.76
CA ALA A 359 31.03 12.84 5.02
C ALA A 359 31.33 11.78 3.96
N PRO A 360 31.77 12.15 2.75
CA PRO A 360 32.27 11.19 1.79
C PRO A 360 33.51 10.48 2.36
N GLU A 361 33.64 9.17 2.11
CA GLU A 361 34.87 8.44 2.42
C GLU A 361 36.05 9.07 1.64
N GLU A 362 37.17 9.30 2.32
CA GLU A 362 38.41 9.77 1.68
C GLU A 362 38.95 8.66 0.75
N GLU A 363 39.31 9.01 -0.49
CA GLU A 363 39.84 8.08 -1.50
C GLU A 363 41.27 7.63 -1.21
#